data_AF-A0A411WS70-F1
#
_entry.id   AF-A0A411WS70-F1
#
_cell.length_a   1.000
_cell.length_b   1.000
_cell.length_c   1.000
_cell.angle_alpha   90.00
_cell.angle_beta   90.00
_cell.angle_gamma   90.00
#
_symmetry.space_group_name_H-M   'P 1'
#
loop_
_entity.id
_entity.type
_entity.pdbx_description
1 polymer ?
#
loop_
_entity_poly.entity_id
_entity_poly.type
_entity_poly.pdbx_seq_one_letter_code
_entity_poly.pdbx_strand_id
1 'polypeptide(L)'
;MIFRETELYVALKCIGRLLLNLESRKLTVPAEISLFVEDLWLVLRGQKNRVALTKIDRKIERLIVDEQDAGFEESLVNRGYYALSCLILYLQEGHSLSIQHILEEALESFRYEAANDYLNALGGLAMVLSDSEEDEIEADTRVSSEKEKQSEDKYLAGKIVDWANVIR
;
A
#
# COMPACT_ATOMS: atom_id res chain seq x y z
N MET A 1 -5.33 -11.55 16.34
CA MET A 1 -4.50 -10.57 15.60
C MET A 1 -3.39 -10.16 16.52
N ILE A 2 -2.18 -10.08 16.00
CA ILE A 2 -0.98 -9.65 16.73
C ILE A 2 -0.51 -8.38 16.03
N PHE A 3 -0.43 -7.25 16.75
CA PHE A 3 0.08 -6.00 16.19
C PHE A 3 0.53 -5.04 17.30
N ARG A 4 1.42 -4.12 16.92
CA ARG A 4 1.67 -2.85 17.61
C ARG A 4 0.84 -1.76 16.95
N GLU A 5 0.23 -0.90 17.75
CA GLU A 5 -0.66 0.17 17.30
C GLU A 5 0.07 1.15 16.38
N THR A 6 1.31 1.49 16.70
CA THR A 6 2.15 2.39 15.89
C THR A 6 2.40 1.84 14.49
N GLU A 7 2.76 0.57 14.40
CA GLU A 7 3.02 -0.13 13.13
C GLU A 7 1.73 -0.29 12.31
N LEU A 8 0.62 -0.67 12.95
CA LEU A 8 -0.66 -0.79 12.28
C LEU A 8 -1.18 0.56 11.77
N TYR A 9 -1.04 1.63 12.55
CA TYR A 9 -1.41 2.98 12.13
C TYR A 9 -0.68 3.40 10.85
N VAL A 10 0.65 3.24 10.83
CA VAL A 10 1.49 3.58 9.68
C VAL A 10 1.08 2.77 8.46
N ALA A 11 0.86 1.46 8.60
CA ALA A 11 0.40 0.61 7.51
C ALA A 11 -0.98 1.02 6.98
N LEU A 12 -1.95 1.32 7.84
CA LEU A 12 -3.30 1.73 7.44
C LEU A 12 -3.32 3.09 6.74
N LYS A 13 -2.47 4.04 7.17
CA LYS A 13 -2.31 5.33 6.48
C LYS A 13 -1.74 5.15 5.09
N CYS A 14 -0.70 4.34 4.96
CA CYS A 14 -0.04 4.04 3.70
C CYS A 14 -1.00 3.31 2.73
N ILE A 15 -1.66 2.24 3.17
CA ILE A 15 -2.65 1.51 2.38
C ILE A 15 -3.82 2.41 2.01
N GLY A 16 -4.29 3.26 2.93
CA GLY A 16 -5.35 4.22 2.63
C GLY A 16 -4.99 5.15 1.48
N ARG A 17 -3.75 5.66 1.43
CA ARG A 17 -3.27 6.47 0.31
C ARG A 17 -3.12 5.68 -0.98
N LEU A 18 -2.63 4.45 -0.90
CA LEU A 18 -2.49 3.56 -2.05
C LEU A 18 -3.87 3.25 -2.69
N LEU A 19 -4.87 2.93 -1.87
CA LEU A 19 -6.24 2.69 -2.35
C LEU A 19 -6.85 3.96 -2.98
N LEU A 20 -6.66 5.13 -2.36
CA LEU A 20 -7.10 6.41 -2.93
C LEU A 20 -6.42 6.71 -4.27
N ASN A 21 -5.14 6.37 -4.41
CA ASN A 21 -4.42 6.51 -5.66
C ASN A 21 -5.03 5.63 -6.77
N LEU A 22 -5.29 4.35 -6.49
CA LEU A 22 -5.99 3.44 -7.42
C LEU A 22 -7.38 3.98 -7.80
N GLU A 23 -8.17 4.44 -6.83
CA GLU A 23 -9.50 5.01 -7.07
C GLU A 23 -9.43 6.28 -7.93
N SER A 24 -8.43 7.14 -7.71
CA SER A 24 -8.24 8.36 -8.52
C SER A 24 -8.01 8.05 -10.02
N ARG A 25 -7.48 6.86 -10.30
CA ARG A 25 -7.25 6.32 -11.64
C ARG A 25 -8.43 5.50 -12.17
N LYS A 26 -9.56 5.47 -11.45
CA LYS A 26 -10.74 4.65 -11.74
C LYS A 26 -10.45 3.13 -11.72
N LEU A 27 -9.37 2.73 -11.03
CA LEU A 27 -9.06 1.33 -10.79
C LEU A 27 -9.88 0.87 -9.58
N THR A 28 -10.76 -0.08 -9.81
CA THR A 28 -11.79 -0.43 -8.81
C THR A 28 -11.25 -1.50 -7.88
N VAL A 29 -11.22 -1.20 -6.58
CA VAL A 29 -10.95 -2.20 -5.54
C VAL A 29 -12.29 -2.72 -5.00
N PRO A 30 -12.45 -4.04 -4.76
CA PRO A 30 -13.69 -4.56 -4.21
C PRO A 30 -14.06 -3.91 -2.88
N ALA A 31 -15.34 -3.57 -2.70
CA ALA A 31 -15.83 -2.87 -1.51
C ALA A 31 -15.48 -3.58 -0.19
N GLU A 32 -15.35 -4.92 -0.21
CA GLU A 32 -14.97 -5.69 0.98
C GLU A 32 -13.52 -5.44 1.43
N ILE A 33 -12.63 -5.00 0.54
CA ILE A 33 -11.28 -4.57 0.91
C ILE A 33 -11.34 -3.23 1.65
N SER A 34 -12.14 -2.28 1.14
CA SER A 34 -12.33 -0.99 1.82
C SER A 34 -12.96 -1.20 3.20
N LEU A 35 -13.99 -2.06 3.30
CA LEU A 35 -14.59 -2.44 4.59
C LEU A 35 -13.58 -3.12 5.53
N PHE A 36 -12.71 -3.98 4.99
CA PHE A 36 -11.64 -4.60 5.78
C PHE A 36 -10.68 -3.55 6.36
N VAL A 37 -10.28 -2.54 5.59
CA VAL A 37 -9.44 -1.44 6.08
C VAL A 37 -10.18 -0.61 7.15
N GLU A 38 -11.47 -0.32 6.97
CA GLU A 38 -12.28 0.35 8.00
C GLU A 38 -12.35 -0.46 9.29
N ASP A 39 -12.58 -1.78 9.18
CA ASP A 39 -12.65 -2.66 10.34
C ASP A 39 -11.33 -2.64 11.13
N LEU A 40 -10.19 -2.54 10.45
CA LEU A 40 -8.88 -2.42 11.09
C LEU A 40 -8.67 -1.06 11.78
N TRP A 41 -9.22 0.03 11.25
CA TRP A 41 -9.24 1.32 11.97
C TRP A 41 -10.04 1.22 13.27
N LEU A 42 -11.17 0.50 13.27
CA LEU A 42 -11.95 0.27 14.49
C LEU A 42 -11.16 -0.58 15.51
N VAL A 43 -10.46 -1.61 15.04
CA VAL A 43 -9.57 -2.43 15.87
C VAL A 43 -8.44 -1.60 16.49
N LEU A 44 -7.81 -0.73 15.69
CA LEU A 44 -6.75 0.17 16.17
C LEU A 44 -7.27 1.08 17.29
N ARG A 45 -8.53 1.53 17.21
CA ARG A 45 -9.22 2.30 18.27
C ARG A 45 -9.64 1.46 19.49
N GLY A 46 -9.21 0.21 19.58
CA GLY A 46 -9.55 -0.69 20.69
C GLY A 46 -10.97 -1.26 20.63
N GLN A 47 -11.70 -1.08 19.52
CA GLN A 47 -13.03 -1.66 19.38
C GLN A 47 -12.92 -3.16 19.13
N LYS A 48 -13.76 -3.94 19.81
CA LYS A 48 -13.86 -5.39 19.61
C LYS A 48 -14.57 -5.66 18.28
N ASN A 49 -13.81 -5.73 17.20
CA ASN A 49 -14.31 -6.10 15.88
C ASN A 49 -13.76 -7.47 15.45
N ARG A 50 -14.57 -8.26 14.74
CA ARG A 50 -14.16 -9.56 14.20
C ARG A 50 -13.71 -9.40 12.76
N VAL A 51 -12.40 -9.41 12.56
CA VAL A 51 -11.80 -9.30 11.22
C VAL A 51 -11.53 -10.69 10.66
N ALA A 52 -12.12 -11.02 9.51
CA ALA A 52 -11.99 -12.32 8.87
C ALA A 52 -10.74 -12.40 7.97
N LEU A 53 -9.54 -12.34 8.57
CA LEU A 53 -8.26 -12.28 7.86
C LEU A 53 -8.13 -13.35 6.75
N THR A 54 -8.34 -14.63 7.07
CA THR A 54 -8.22 -15.74 6.10
C THR A 54 -9.22 -15.64 4.93
N LYS A 55 -10.39 -15.02 5.15
CA LYS A 55 -11.37 -14.83 4.08
C LYS A 55 -10.93 -13.75 3.11
N ILE A 56 -10.39 -12.65 3.65
CA ILE A 56 -9.88 -11.54 2.84
C ILE A 56 -8.63 -11.98 2.08
N ASP A 57 -7.73 -12.71 2.73
CA ASP A 57 -6.50 -13.23 2.14
C ASP A 57 -6.76 -14.07 0.89
N ARG A 58 -7.60 -15.11 1.02
CA ARG A 58 -8.05 -15.95 -0.11
C ARG A 58 -8.78 -15.18 -1.20
N LYS A 59 -9.38 -14.03 -0.87
CA LYS A 59 -10.04 -13.18 -1.85
C LYS A 59 -8.99 -12.39 -2.63
N ILE A 60 -8.01 -11.81 -1.95
CA ILE A 60 -6.88 -11.11 -2.57
C ILE A 60 -6.12 -12.05 -3.49
N GLU A 61 -5.78 -13.26 -3.04
CA GLU A 61 -5.08 -14.29 -3.87
C GLU A 61 -5.79 -14.58 -5.20
N ARG A 62 -7.13 -14.49 -5.25
CA ARG A 62 -7.92 -14.74 -6.47
C ARG A 62 -8.06 -13.52 -7.36
N LEU A 63 -7.74 -12.33 -6.86
CA LEU A 63 -7.84 -11.07 -7.58
C LEU A 63 -6.50 -10.67 -8.21
N ILE A 64 -5.40 -11.21 -7.69
CA ILE A 64 -4.07 -11.00 -8.27
C ILE A 64 -4.03 -11.67 -9.65
N VAL A 65 -3.68 -10.87 -10.66
CA VAL A 65 -3.45 -11.34 -12.03
C VAL A 65 -1.99 -11.77 -12.16
N ASP A 66 -1.70 -12.76 -13.01
CA ASP A 66 -0.32 -13.15 -13.31
C ASP A 66 0.44 -11.96 -13.94
N GLU A 67 1.60 -11.61 -13.38
CA GLU A 67 2.40 -10.47 -13.82
C GLU A 67 2.87 -10.59 -15.28
N GLN A 68 2.97 -11.81 -15.81
CA GLN A 68 3.33 -12.03 -17.21
C GLN A 68 2.22 -11.63 -18.19
N ASP A 69 0.98 -11.68 -17.73
CA ASP A 69 -0.22 -11.36 -18.53
C ASP A 69 -0.82 -9.99 -18.15
N ALA A 70 -0.34 -9.36 -17.07
CA ALA A 70 -0.89 -8.12 -16.54
C ALA A 70 -0.48 -6.88 -17.36
N GLY A 71 -1.48 -6.08 -17.74
CA GLY A 71 -1.25 -4.73 -18.24
C GLY A 71 -0.83 -3.76 -17.12
N PHE A 72 -0.47 -2.53 -17.50
CA PHE A 72 -0.05 -1.49 -16.54
C PHE A 72 -1.03 -1.29 -15.37
N GLU A 73 -2.32 -1.17 -15.67
CA GLU A 73 -3.37 -0.97 -14.66
C GLU A 73 -3.52 -2.18 -13.73
N GLU A 74 -3.43 -3.40 -14.26
CA GLU A 74 -3.53 -4.64 -13.48
C GLU A 74 -2.31 -4.80 -12.57
N SER A 75 -1.11 -4.48 -13.07
CA SER A 75 0.11 -4.48 -12.25
C SER A 75 0.04 -3.46 -11.13
N LEU A 76 -0.52 -2.26 -11.36
CA LEU A 76 -0.76 -1.29 -10.28
C LEU A 76 -1.71 -1.82 -9.21
N VAL A 77 -2.81 -2.46 -9.63
CA VAL A 77 -3.77 -3.06 -8.70
C VAL A 77 -3.13 -4.20 -7.90
N ASN A 78 -2.31 -5.04 -8.54
CA ASN A 78 -1.58 -6.12 -7.89
C ASN A 78 -0.68 -5.61 -6.76
N ARG A 79 0.01 -4.46 -6.93
CA ARG A 79 0.81 -3.85 -5.85
C ARG A 79 -0.04 -3.48 -4.63
N GLY A 80 -1.24 -2.95 -4.86
CA GLY A 80 -2.24 -2.72 -3.81
C GLY A 80 -2.59 -4.00 -3.05
N TYR A 81 -2.78 -5.10 -3.79
CA TYR A 81 -3.05 -6.42 -3.23
C TYR A 81 -1.87 -7.01 -2.47
N TYR A 82 -0.64 -6.87 -2.95
CA TYR A 82 0.57 -7.31 -2.25
C TYR A 82 0.77 -6.56 -0.93
N ALA A 83 0.54 -5.25 -0.91
CA ALA A 83 0.54 -4.46 0.34
C ALA A 83 -0.51 -4.98 1.34
N LEU A 84 -1.73 -5.30 0.87
CA LEU A 84 -2.77 -5.86 1.71
C LEU A 84 -2.43 -7.28 2.23
N SER A 85 -1.84 -8.14 1.39
CA SER A 85 -1.35 -9.46 1.81
C SER A 85 -0.25 -9.34 2.87
N CYS A 86 0.68 -8.38 2.71
CA CYS A 86 1.69 -8.09 3.74
C CYS A 86 1.06 -7.61 5.05
N LEU A 87 0.01 -6.78 4.99
CA LEU A 87 -0.75 -6.38 6.18
C LEU A 87 -1.42 -7.57 6.85
N ILE A 88 -2.01 -8.48 6.09
CA ILE A 88 -2.63 -9.69 6.64
C ILE A 88 -1.59 -10.56 7.32
N LEU A 89 -0.44 -10.79 6.68
CA LEU A 89 0.66 -11.56 7.25
C LEU A 89 1.14 -10.93 8.56
N TYR A 90 1.32 -9.60 8.58
CA TYR A 90 1.64 -8.86 9.81
C TYR A 90 0.61 -9.10 10.91
N LEU A 91 -0.69 -9.01 10.61
CA LEU A 91 -1.76 -9.18 11.59
C LEU A 91 -1.90 -10.64 12.10
N GLN A 92 -1.47 -11.61 11.30
CA GLN A 92 -1.48 -13.03 11.65
C GLN A 92 -0.26 -13.42 12.49
N GLU A 93 0.94 -12.98 12.09
CA GLU A 93 2.20 -13.49 12.61
C GLU A 93 2.97 -12.47 13.47
N GLY A 94 2.61 -11.19 13.42
CA GLY A 94 3.31 -10.11 14.12
C GLY A 94 4.69 -9.79 13.54
N HIS A 95 4.95 -10.15 12.27
CA HIS A 95 6.24 -9.95 11.61
C HIS A 95 6.43 -8.47 11.20
N SER A 96 7.15 -7.68 12.00
CA SER A 96 7.35 -6.25 11.72
C SER A 96 8.03 -5.96 10.37
N LEU A 97 8.77 -6.92 9.77
CA LEU A 97 9.31 -6.77 8.40
C LEU A 97 8.20 -6.61 7.35
N SER A 98 7.03 -7.21 7.57
CA SER A 98 5.87 -7.04 6.68
C SER A 98 5.44 -5.57 6.58
N ILE A 99 5.66 -4.76 7.62
CA ILE A 99 5.39 -3.31 7.55
C ILE A 99 6.32 -2.63 6.56
N GLN A 100 7.60 -3.00 6.53
CA GLN A 100 8.55 -2.44 5.58
C GLN A 100 8.13 -2.77 4.14
N HIS A 101 7.66 -4.00 3.89
CA HIS A 101 7.15 -4.39 2.58
C HIS A 101 5.89 -3.59 2.18
N ILE A 102 4.94 -3.34 3.10
CA ILE A 102 3.78 -2.48 2.80
C ILE A 102 4.21 -1.09 2.34
N LEU A 103 5.16 -0.50 3.06
CA LEU A 103 5.68 0.83 2.75
C LEU A 103 6.41 0.86 1.41
N GLU A 104 7.16 -0.19 1.10
CA GLU A 104 7.87 -0.33 -0.17
C GLU A 104 6.91 -0.53 -1.34
N GLU A 105 5.88 -1.37 -1.21
CA GLU A 105 4.87 -1.56 -2.27
C GLU A 105 4.15 -0.26 -2.63
N ALA A 106 3.91 0.61 -1.66
CA ALA A 106 3.33 1.92 -1.93
C ALA A 106 4.29 2.83 -2.71
N LEU A 107 5.58 2.85 -2.34
CA LEU A 107 6.59 3.61 -3.09
C LEU A 107 6.75 3.07 -4.50
N GLU A 108 6.79 1.75 -4.61
CA GLU A 108 6.95 1.04 -5.86
C GLU A 108 5.74 1.25 -6.80
N SER A 109 4.53 1.40 -6.25
CA SER A 109 3.38 1.85 -7.05
C SER A 109 3.63 3.21 -7.71
N PHE A 110 4.18 4.19 -6.99
CA PHE A 110 4.47 5.51 -7.56
C PHE A 110 5.67 5.50 -8.50
N ARG A 111 6.71 4.69 -8.22
CA ARG A 111 7.84 4.49 -9.14
C ARG A 111 7.39 3.86 -10.44
N TYR A 112 6.52 2.86 -10.37
CA TYR A 112 5.99 2.19 -11.56
C TYR A 112 5.18 3.15 -12.44
N GLU A 113 4.42 4.06 -11.83
CA GLU A 113 3.75 5.14 -12.56
C GLU A 113 4.73 6.11 -13.22
N ALA A 114 5.72 6.58 -12.46
CA ALA A 114 6.74 7.49 -12.97
C ALA A 114 7.54 6.87 -14.12
N ALA A 115 7.93 5.60 -13.99
CA ALA A 115 8.58 4.83 -15.04
C ALA A 115 7.69 4.70 -16.29
N ASN A 116 6.40 4.41 -16.13
CA ASN A 116 5.48 4.33 -17.25
C ASN A 116 5.29 5.70 -17.94
N ASP A 117 5.18 6.79 -17.18
CA ASP A 117 5.08 8.14 -17.74
C ASP A 117 6.36 8.50 -18.52
N TYR A 118 7.52 8.17 -17.98
CA TYR A 118 8.83 8.34 -18.62
C TYR A 118 8.92 7.57 -19.94
N LEU A 119 8.61 6.27 -19.93
CA LEU A 119 8.63 5.41 -21.12
C LEU A 119 7.65 5.89 -22.19
N ASN A 120 6.46 6.34 -21.79
CA ASN A 120 5.47 6.90 -22.72
C ASN A 120 5.98 8.19 -23.38
N ALA A 121 6.71 9.04 -22.64
CA ALA A 121 7.33 10.24 -23.21
C ALA A 121 8.42 9.89 -24.25
N LEU A 122 9.09 8.74 -24.09
CA LEU A 122 10.10 8.23 -25.03
C LEU A 122 9.53 7.39 -26.19
N GLY A 123 8.20 7.24 -26.29
CA GLY A 123 7.55 6.51 -27.38
C GLY A 123 7.31 5.02 -27.11
N GLY A 124 7.38 4.57 -25.85
CA GLY A 124 6.84 3.28 -25.42
C GLY A 124 7.68 2.05 -25.76
N LEU A 125 8.97 2.21 -26.06
CA LEU A 125 9.87 1.08 -26.28
C LEU A 125 10.35 0.51 -24.95
N ALA A 126 10.24 -0.81 -24.78
CA ALA A 126 10.85 -1.51 -23.66
C ALA A 126 12.37 -1.33 -23.73
N MET A 127 12.93 -0.68 -22.72
CA MET A 127 14.35 -0.36 -22.62
C MET A 127 14.81 -0.68 -21.20
N VAL A 128 16.01 -1.24 -21.09
CA VAL A 128 16.69 -1.34 -19.80
C VAL A 128 17.05 0.09 -19.41
N LEU A 129 16.53 0.55 -18.28
CA LEU A 129 16.85 1.86 -17.73
C LEU A 129 18.32 1.88 -17.31
N SER A 130 19.00 2.96 -17.63
CA SER A 130 20.30 3.31 -17.06
C SER A 130 20.14 3.87 -15.66
N ASP A 131 21.21 3.82 -14.85
CA ASP A 131 21.23 4.38 -13.50
C ASP A 131 20.72 5.83 -13.46
N SER A 132 21.05 6.65 -14.47
CA SER A 132 20.58 8.03 -14.55
C SER A 132 19.08 8.17 -14.81
N GLU A 133 18.48 7.22 -15.52
CA GLU A 133 17.03 7.19 -15.78
C GLU A 133 16.27 6.69 -14.54
N GLU A 134 16.84 5.73 -13.81
CA GLU A 134 16.32 5.31 -12.51
C GLU A 134 16.38 6.46 -11.50
N ASP A 135 17.46 7.23 -11.46
CA ASP A 135 17.57 8.43 -10.63
C ASP A 135 16.51 9.49 -10.99
N GLU A 136 16.18 9.64 -12.27
CA GLU A 136 15.12 10.57 -12.72
C GLU A 136 13.73 10.11 -12.26
N ILE A 137 13.45 8.81 -12.36
CA ILE A 137 12.20 8.22 -11.84
C ILE A 137 12.13 8.35 -10.31
N GLU A 138 13.23 8.12 -9.62
CA GLU A 138 13.30 8.23 -8.16
C GLU A 138 13.13 9.68 -7.68
N ALA A 139 13.49 10.65 -8.52
CA ALA A 139 13.28 12.07 -8.30
C ALA A 139 11.81 12.53 -8.54
N ASP A 140 10.91 11.64 -8.97
CA ASP A 140 9.51 11.99 -9.17
C ASP A 140 8.87 12.53 -7.87
N THR A 141 8.14 13.63 -8.01
CA THR A 141 7.49 14.32 -6.88
C THR A 141 6.48 13.44 -6.13
N ARG A 142 5.86 12.45 -6.79
CA ARG A 142 4.95 11.50 -6.16
C ARG A 142 5.70 10.54 -5.24
N VAL A 143 6.86 10.04 -5.68
CA VAL A 143 7.71 9.12 -4.91
C VAL A 143 8.25 9.84 -3.66
N SER A 144 8.85 11.01 -3.85
CA SER A 144 9.35 11.84 -2.73
C SER A 144 8.24 12.26 -1.76
N SER A 145 7.07 12.68 -2.27
CA SER A 145 5.93 13.02 -1.42
C SER A 145 5.42 11.84 -0.59
N GLU A 146 5.40 10.62 -1.13
CA GLU A 146 5.01 9.45 -0.33
C GLU A 146 6.05 9.12 0.74
N LYS A 147 7.36 9.22 0.46
CA LYS A 147 8.41 9.04 1.49
C LYS A 147 8.26 10.01 2.65
N GLU A 148 7.96 11.27 2.35
CA GLU A 148 7.69 12.30 3.35
C GLU A 148 6.47 11.93 4.21
N LYS A 149 5.35 11.58 3.58
CA LYS A 149 4.12 11.17 4.28
C LYS A 149 4.33 9.94 5.16
N GLN A 150 5.06 8.93 4.69
CA GLN A 150 5.41 7.76 5.51
C GLN A 150 6.27 8.12 6.72
N SER A 151 7.19 9.09 6.56
CA SER A 151 8.03 9.58 7.65
C SER A 151 7.21 10.37 8.67
N GLU A 152 6.29 11.21 8.20
CA GLU A 152 5.31 11.94 9.04
C GLU A 152 4.40 10.97 9.79
N ASP A 153 3.85 9.95 9.14
CA ASP A 153 3.01 8.94 9.77
C ASP A 153 3.75 8.23 10.91
N LYS A 154 5.01 7.85 10.70
CA LYS A 154 5.86 7.24 11.74
C LYS A 154 6.10 8.19 12.90
N TYR A 155 6.39 9.45 12.61
CA TYR A 155 6.59 10.48 13.62
C TYR A 155 5.33 10.71 14.46
N LEU A 156 4.17 10.82 13.81
CA LEU A 156 2.87 11.00 14.46
C LEU A 156 2.50 9.77 15.29
N ALA A 157 2.70 8.57 14.76
CA ALA A 157 2.47 7.32 15.47
C ALA A 157 3.19 7.28 16.83
N GLY A 158 4.45 7.73 16.86
CA GLY A 158 5.25 7.81 18.09
C GLY A 158 4.76 8.83 19.12
N LYS A 159 3.83 9.70 18.76
CA LYS A 159 3.25 10.73 19.65
C LYS A 159 1.83 10.43 20.11
N ILE A 160 1.18 9.40 19.57
CA ILE A 160 -0.18 9.06 19.93
C ILE A 160 -0.18 8.41 21.32
N VAL A 161 -0.87 9.05 22.26
CA VAL A 161 -1.07 8.57 23.64
C VAL A 161 -2.43 7.93 23.85
N ASP A 162 -3.40 8.26 23.01
CA ASP A 162 -4.78 7.75 23.07
C ASP A 162 -5.23 7.26 21.70
N TRP A 163 -5.14 5.94 21.51
CA TRP A 163 -5.51 5.28 20.27
C TRP A 163 -7.02 5.25 20.04
N ALA A 164 -7.86 5.39 21.08
CA ALA A 164 -9.32 5.34 20.93
C ALA A 164 -9.87 6.50 20.08
N ASN A 165 -9.15 7.63 20.06
CA ASN A 165 -9.54 8.86 19.37
C ASN A 165 -8.69 9.16 18.12
N VAL A 166 -7.90 8.19 17.63
CA VAL A 166 -7.06 8.41 16.44
C VAL A 166 -7.89 8.63 15.17
N ILE A 167 -7.53 9.66 14.40
CA ILE A 167 -8.20 10.01 13.14
C ILE A 167 -7.53 9.27 11.98
N ARG A 168 -8.34 8.88 10.99
CA ARG A 168 -7.91 8.25 9.73
C ARG A 168 -7.12 9.23 8.87
#